data_AF-A0AA41U0Z5-F1
#
_entry.id   AF-A0AA41U0Z5-F1
#
_cell.length_a   1.000
_cell.length_b   1.000
_cell.length_c   1.000
_cell.angle_alpha   90.00
_cell.angle_beta   90.00
_cell.angle_gamma   90.00
#
_symmetry.space_group_name_H-M   'P 1'
#
loop_
_entity.id
_entity.type
_entity.pdbx_description
1 polymer ?
#
loop_
_entity_poly.entity_id
_entity_poly.type
_entity_poly.pdbx_seq_one_letter_code
_entity_poly.pdbx_strand_id
1 'polypeptide(L)'
;MAILMRIEIPITAQQYDALFARLQKEGPEIFTGCLTHVAVAKDGGMEITDLWNSQADMEAFMARMMPISAEVGITPANGPEPSIVEVHNHWVPGA
;
A
#
# COMPACT_ATOMS: atom_id res chain seq x y z
N MET A 1 9.06 4.98 14.44
CA MET A 1 10.23 4.91 13.56
C MET A 1 9.74 4.59 12.18
N ALA A 2 10.26 5.26 11.15
CA ALA A 2 9.82 5.04 9.79
C ALA A 2 10.14 3.63 9.31
N ILE A 3 9.30 3.10 8.42
CA ILE A 3 9.48 1.78 7.82
C ILE A 3 9.35 1.84 6.30
N LEU A 4 10.04 0.94 5.61
CA LEU A 4 9.86 0.68 4.20
C LEU A 4 9.15 -0.68 4.06
N MET A 5 7.96 -0.66 3.48
CA MET A 5 7.18 -1.84 3.15
C MET A 5 7.31 -2.13 1.65
N ARG A 6 7.56 -3.39 1.30
CA ARG A 6 7.60 -3.86 -0.09
C ARG A 6 6.81 -5.16 -0.24
N ILE A 7 5.97 -5.26 -1.26
CA ILE A 7 5.20 -6.47 -1.53
C ILE A 7 4.94 -6.63 -3.03
N GLU A 8 5.00 -7.87 -3.51
CA GLU A 8 4.51 -8.24 -4.83
C GLU A 8 3.16 -8.93 -4.70
N ILE A 9 2.17 -8.45 -5.44
CA ILE A 9 0.79 -8.93 -5.40
C ILE A 9 0.30 -9.32 -6.80
N PRO A 10 -0.36 -10.48 -6.97
CA PRO A 10 -0.79 -10.98 -8.27
C PRO A 10 -2.09 -10.32 -8.74
N ILE A 11 -2.08 -8.99 -8.89
CA ILE A 11 -3.18 -8.20 -9.43
C ILE A 11 -2.76 -7.49 -10.71
N THR A 12 -3.72 -7.17 -11.58
CA THR A 12 -3.47 -6.34 -12.76
C THR A 12 -3.41 -4.86 -12.38
N ALA A 13 -2.80 -4.04 -13.24
CA ALA A 13 -2.85 -2.58 -13.10
C ALA A 13 -4.29 -2.05 -13.04
N GLN A 14 -5.22 -2.65 -13.80
CA GLN A 14 -6.63 -2.26 -13.78
C GLN A 14 -7.30 -2.57 -12.43
N GLN A 15 -6.98 -3.71 -11.81
CA GLN A 15 -7.46 -4.03 -10.47
C GLN A 15 -6.87 -3.07 -9.44
N TYR A 16 -5.58 -2.76 -9.54
CA TYR A 16 -4.93 -1.74 -8.70
C TYR A 16 -5.63 -0.38 -8.83
N ASP A 17 -5.87 0.10 -10.04
CA ASP A 17 -6.54 1.38 -10.30
C ASP A 17 -7.95 1.41 -9.72
N ALA A 18 -8.70 0.31 -9.83
CA ALA A 18 -10.04 0.19 -9.25
C ALA A 18 -10.02 0.28 -7.72
N LEU A 19 -9.05 -0.39 -7.08
CA LEU A 19 -8.85 -0.30 -5.63
C LEU A 19 -8.45 1.12 -5.21
N PHE A 20 -7.46 1.70 -5.88
CA PHE A 20 -6.98 3.04 -5.57
C PHE A 20 -8.08 4.10 -5.71
N ALA A 21 -8.85 4.05 -6.81
CA ALA A 21 -9.98 4.95 -7.02
C ALA A 21 -11.09 4.78 -5.96
N ARG A 22 -11.28 3.57 -5.42
CA ARG A 22 -12.22 3.31 -4.33
C ARG A 22 -11.69 3.83 -2.99
N LEU A 23 -10.40 3.66 -2.70
CA LEU A 23 -9.75 4.20 -1.49
C LEU A 23 -9.83 5.72 -1.46
N GLN A 24 -9.63 6.40 -2.59
CA GLN A 24 -9.74 7.86 -2.69
C GLN A 24 -11.13 8.40 -2.31
N LYS A 25 -12.19 7.58 -2.39
CA LYS A 25 -13.55 7.98 -1.97
C LYS A 25 -13.74 8.03 -0.46
N GLU A 26 -12.87 7.36 0.31
CA GLU A 26 -12.91 7.41 1.78
C GLU A 26 -12.45 8.78 2.32
N GLY A 27 -11.61 9.49 1.56
CA GLY A 27 -11.00 10.75 1.97
C GLY A 27 -9.47 10.63 2.10
N PRO A 28 -8.75 11.77 2.19
CA PRO A 28 -7.29 11.76 2.24
C PRO A 28 -6.74 11.08 3.51
N GLU A 29 -7.51 11.04 4.59
CA GLU A 29 -7.09 10.48 5.88
C GLU A 29 -6.89 8.96 5.85
N ILE A 30 -7.39 8.26 4.83
CA ILE A 30 -7.09 6.83 4.67
C ILE A 30 -5.59 6.59 4.49
N PHE A 31 -4.86 7.53 3.89
CA PHE A 31 -3.41 7.45 3.66
C PHE A 31 -2.58 8.09 4.78
N THR A 32 -3.20 8.40 5.93
CA THR A 32 -2.49 9.02 7.06
C THR A 32 -1.26 8.19 7.45
N GLY A 33 -0.11 8.84 7.50
CA GLY A 33 1.17 8.22 7.86
C GLY A 33 1.93 7.58 6.69
N CYS A 34 1.33 7.47 5.50
CA CYS A 34 2.06 7.12 4.28
C CYS A 34 2.77 8.36 3.73
N LEU A 35 4.10 8.28 3.60
CA LEU A 35 4.94 9.39 3.16
C LEU A 35 5.20 9.36 1.65
N THR A 36 5.33 8.16 1.09
CA THR A 36 5.41 7.95 -0.36
C THR A 36 4.87 6.57 -0.70
N HIS A 37 4.21 6.47 -1.85
CA HIS A 37 3.67 5.24 -2.40
C HIS A 37 4.16 5.07 -3.83
N VAL A 38 4.64 3.89 -4.17
CA VAL A 38 5.05 3.54 -5.53
C VAL A 38 4.39 2.23 -5.91
N ALA A 39 3.70 2.22 -7.05
CA ALA A 39 3.13 1.02 -7.65
C ALA A 39 3.76 0.78 -9.02
N VAL A 40 4.36 -0.39 -9.21
CA VAL A 40 5.06 -0.79 -10.44
C VAL A 40 4.38 -2.02 -11.01
N ALA A 41 3.94 -1.95 -12.27
CA ALA A 41 3.47 -3.12 -12.98
C ALA A 41 4.64 -4.05 -13.32
N LYS A 42 4.50 -5.34 -13.01
CA LYS A 42 5.45 -6.41 -13.34
C LYS A 42 4.75 -7.52 -14.13
N ASP A 43 5.52 -8.40 -14.73
CA ASP A 43 4.99 -9.61 -15.36
C ASP A 43 4.29 -10.49 -14.29
N GLY A 44 2.96 -10.55 -14.36
CA GLY A 44 2.13 -11.35 -13.46
C GLY A 44 1.64 -10.65 -12.18
N GLY A 45 1.87 -9.34 -12.01
CA GLY A 45 1.37 -8.63 -10.83
C GLY A 45 1.75 -7.15 -10.72
N MET A 46 1.60 -6.60 -9.52
CA MET A 46 2.08 -5.28 -9.12
C MET A 46 3.11 -5.43 -8.01
N GLU A 47 4.19 -4.66 -8.05
CA GLU A 47 5.06 -4.41 -6.91
C GLU A 47 4.66 -3.08 -6.26
N ILE A 48 4.41 -3.12 -4.96
CA ILE A 48 4.09 -1.95 -4.14
C ILE A 48 5.26 -1.68 -3.20
N THR A 49 5.70 -0.43 -3.14
CA THR A 49 6.70 0.06 -2.18
C THR A 49 6.17 1.30 -1.48
N ASP A 50 6.07 1.23 -0.15
CA ASP A 50 5.57 2.32 0.67
C ASP A 50 6.57 2.71 1.75
N LEU A 51 6.71 4.01 1.96
CA LEU A 51 7.39 4.57 3.13
C LEU A 51 6.34 5.04 4.12
N TRP A 52 6.38 4.53 5.34
CA TRP A 52 5.46 4.89 6.41
C TRP A 52 6.19 5.58 7.56
N ASN A 53 5.50 6.51 8.24
CA ASN A 53 5.96 7.13 9.48
C ASN A 53 6.18 6.10 10.60
N SER A 54 5.36 5.05 10.62
CA SER A 54 5.46 3.94 11.56
C SER A 54 4.79 2.67 11.04
N GLN A 55 5.15 1.54 11.64
CA GLN A 55 4.44 0.28 11.42
C GLN A 55 2.96 0.36 11.84
N ALA A 56 2.64 1.12 12.90
CA ALA A 56 1.26 1.30 13.34
C ALA A 56 0.40 2.04 12.30
N ASP A 57 0.97 3.02 11.59
CA ASP A 57 0.27 3.73 10.51
C ASP A 57 -0.03 2.77 9.33
N MET A 58 0.94 1.92 8.96
CA MET A 58 0.75 0.88 7.95
C MET A 58 -0.35 -0.10 8.36
N GLU A 59 -0.32 -0.60 9.60
CA GLU A 59 -1.32 -1.54 10.12
C GLU A 59 -2.72 -0.92 10.15
N ALA A 60 -2.84 0.35 10.54
CA ALA A 60 -4.09 1.09 10.54
C ALA A 60 -4.64 1.26 9.10
N PHE A 61 -3.79 1.56 8.13
CA PHE A 61 -4.18 1.58 6.71
C PHE A 61 -4.65 0.21 6.23
N MET A 62 -3.87 -0.85 6.49
CA MET A 62 -4.21 -2.22 6.08
C MET A 62 -5.57 -2.66 6.63
N ALA A 63 -5.86 -2.36 7.90
CA ALA A 63 -7.13 -2.68 8.52
C ALA A 63 -8.34 -2.01 7.82
N ARG A 64 -8.16 -0.80 7.28
CA ARG A 64 -9.20 -0.07 6.52
C ARG A 64 -9.25 -0.48 5.04
N MET A 65 -8.11 -0.80 4.45
CA MET A 65 -7.99 -1.18 3.04
C MET A 65 -8.54 -2.58 2.76
N MET A 66 -8.31 -3.55 3.66
CA MET A 66 -8.75 -4.94 3.51
C MET A 66 -10.26 -5.12 3.21
N PRO A 67 -11.21 -4.50 3.94
CA PRO A 67 -12.62 -4.62 3.60
C PRO A 67 -12.94 -3.99 2.24
N ILE A 68 -12.28 -2.89 1.88
CA ILE A 68 -12.45 -2.20 0.60
C ILE A 68 -11.93 -3.06 -0.56
N SER A 69 -10.81 -3.76 -0.38
CA SER A 69 -10.27 -4.67 -1.38
C SER A 69 -11.25 -5.80 -1.68
N ALA A 70 -11.90 -6.34 -0.64
CA ALA A 70 -12.93 -7.37 -0.78
C ALA A 70 -14.16 -6.86 -1.55
N GLU A 71 -14.61 -5.61 -1.32
CA GLU A 71 -15.71 -4.98 -2.06
C GLU A 71 -15.44 -4.92 -3.58
N VAL A 72 -14.18 -4.67 -3.98
CA VAL A 72 -13.78 -4.57 -5.40
C VAL A 72 -13.30 -5.90 -5.98
N GLY A 73 -13.49 -7.02 -5.26
CA GLY A 73 -13.13 -8.36 -5.73
C GLY A 73 -11.63 -8.67 -5.72
N ILE A 74 -10.85 -7.92 -4.94
CA ILE A 74 -9.43 -8.17 -4.70
C ILE A 74 -9.28 -8.79 -3.32
N THR A 75 -9.15 -10.11 -3.29
CA THR A 75 -8.83 -10.83 -2.06
C THR A 75 -7.33 -11.10 -2.04
N PRO A 76 -6.57 -10.56 -1.07
CA PRO A 76 -5.18 -10.96 -0.85
C PRO A 76 -5.17 -12.35 -0.20
N ALA A 77 -5.68 -13.36 -0.90
CA ALA A 77 -5.89 -14.67 -0.32
C ALA A 77 -4.59 -15.49 -0.24
N ASN A 78 -3.57 -15.18 -1.07
CA ASN A 78 -2.39 -16.04 -1.22
C ASN A 78 -1.11 -15.26 -1.60
N GLY A 79 -1.01 -13.99 -1.21
CA GLY A 79 0.18 -13.18 -1.47
C GLY A 79 1.34 -13.49 -0.50
N PRO A 80 2.60 -13.25 -0.90
CA PRO A 80 3.72 -13.29 0.04
C PRO A 80 3.52 -12.25 1.15
N GLU A 81 4.09 -12.51 2.33
CA GLU A 81 4.14 -11.50 3.39
C GLU A 81 4.96 -10.28 2.93
N PRO A 82 4.55 -9.05 3.29
CA PRO A 82 5.31 -7.86 2.95
C PRO A 82 6.68 -7.87 3.63
N SER A 83 7.73 -7.49 2.89
CA SER A 83 9.02 -7.17 3.49
C SER A 83 8.92 -5.81 4.19
N ILE A 84 9.08 -5.80 5.50
CA ILE A 84 9.07 -4.59 6.32
C ILE A 84 10.46 -4.41 6.94
N VAL A 85 11.07 -3.24 6.73
CA VAL A 85 12.38 -2.91 7.30
C VAL A 85 12.37 -1.53 7.94
N GLU A 86 13.10 -1.36 9.03
CA GLU A 86 13.31 -0.06 9.67
C GLU A 86 14.11 0.86 8.74
N VAL A 87 13.67 2.10 8.61
CA VAL A 87 14.32 3.11 7.78
C VAL A 87 15.19 4.00 8.65
N HIS A 88 16.49 3.97 8.39
CA HIS A 88 17.45 4.80 9.12
C HIS A 88 17.32 6.30 8.79
N ASN A 89 17.04 6.64 7.53
CA ASN A 89 16.82 8.01 7.08
C ASN A 89 15.99 8.04 5.79
N HIS A 90 15.13 9.03 5.62
CA HIS A 90 14.37 9.27 4.38
C HIS A 90 14.17 10.76 4.15
N TRP A 91 13.97 11.14 2.88
CA TRP A 91 13.68 12.52 2.51
C TRP A 91 12.76 12.54 1.29
N VAL A 92 11.71 13.35 1.36
CA VAL A 92 10.78 13.58 0.24
C VAL A 92 10.80 15.09 -0.06
N PRO A 93 11.38 15.52 -1.20
CA PRO A 93 11.42 16.93 -1.54
C PRO A 93 10.01 17.51 -1.69
N GLY A 94 9.72 18.60 -0.96
CA GLY A 94 8.50 19.38 -1.13
C GLY A 94 7.21 18.73 -0.60
N ALA A 95 7.33 17.66 0.18
CA ALA A 95 6.23 17.09 0.97
C ALA A 95 5.89 17.96 2.20
#